data_AF-A0A7X0AQU4-F1
#
_entry.id   AF-A0A7X0AQU4-F1
#
_cell.length_a   1.000
_cell.length_b   1.000
_cell.length_c   1.000
_cell.angle_alpha   90.00
_cell.angle_beta   90.00
_cell.angle_gamma   90.00
#
_symmetry.space_group_name_H-M   'P 1'
#
loop_
_entity.id
_entity.type
_entity.pdbx_description
1 polymer ?
#
loop_
_entity_poly.entity_id
_entity_poly.type
_entity_poly.pdbx_seq_one_letter_code
_entity_poly.pdbx_strand_id
1 'polypeptide(L)'
;MPSEQRLAEMGRFNEELVKAGVMLAAEGLQSSSKGVRVVFSGARRTVVDGPFAETKELIAGFWLWQVRSREEAIEWVKRCPNPFDGESEIEIRQVFEAEDFGEALTPELREQERRLRSRS
;
A
#
# COMPACT_ATOMS: atom_id res chain seq x y z
N MET A 1 -11.16 4.08 -16.10
CA MET A 1 -9.74 3.87 -16.45
C MET A 1 -9.09 5.24 -16.60
N PRO A 2 -7.83 5.42 -16.16
CA PRO A 2 -7.12 6.70 -16.29
C PRO A 2 -6.83 7.04 -17.76
N SER A 3 -6.63 8.33 -18.05
CA SER A 3 -6.22 8.81 -19.38
C SER A 3 -4.73 8.57 -19.63
N GLU A 4 -4.29 8.57 -20.90
CA GLU A 4 -2.87 8.44 -21.28
C GLU A 4 -1.98 9.49 -20.63
N GLN A 5 -2.45 10.74 -20.58
CA GLN A 5 -1.72 11.83 -19.93
C GLN A 5 -1.47 11.54 -18.45
N ARG A 6 -2.49 11.07 -17.71
CA ARG A 6 -2.35 10.73 -16.28
C ARG A 6 -1.40 9.56 -16.08
N LEU A 7 -1.48 8.55 -16.94
CA LEU A 7 -0.55 7.42 -16.92
C LEU A 7 0.89 7.89 -17.12
N ALA A 8 1.14 8.82 -18.06
CA ALA A 8 2.46 9.35 -18.31
C ALA A 8 2.98 10.25 -17.16
N GLU A 9 2.13 11.10 -16.59
CA GLU A 9 2.47 11.93 -15.42
C GLU A 9 2.82 11.08 -14.21
N MET A 10 1.99 10.08 -13.90
CA MET A 10 2.25 9.16 -12.81
C MET A 10 3.50 8.30 -13.06
N GLY A 11 3.71 7.88 -14.31
CA GLY A 11 4.91 7.16 -14.73
C GLY A 11 6.19 7.95 -14.46
N ARG A 12 6.21 9.25 -14.79
CA ARG A 12 7.35 10.13 -14.51
C ARG A 12 7.61 10.28 -13.01
N PHE A 13 6.56 10.45 -12.20
CA PHE A 13 6.69 10.52 -10.75
C PHE A 13 7.27 9.22 -10.16
N ASN A 14 6.78 8.06 -10.62
CA ASN A 14 7.33 6.77 -10.21
C ASN A 14 8.80 6.60 -10.62
N GLU A 15 9.19 7.05 -11.81
CA GLU A 15 10.60 7.05 -12.22
C GLU A 15 11.48 7.89 -11.30
N GLU A 16 11.01 9.04 -10.83
CA GLU A 16 11.74 9.89 -9.88
C GLU A 16 11.96 9.18 -8.54
N LEU A 17 10.92 8.50 -8.03
CA LEU A 17 10.99 7.71 -6.79
C LEU A 17 11.97 6.54 -6.92
N VAL A 18 11.97 5.85 -8.06
CA VAL A 18 12.92 4.76 -8.35
C VAL A 18 14.34 5.28 -8.45
N LYS A 19 14.57 6.37 -9.21
CA LYS A 19 15.90 6.99 -9.35
C LYS A 19 16.45 7.49 -8.01
N ALA A 20 15.57 7.91 -7.10
CA ALA A 20 15.93 8.31 -5.74
C ALA A 20 16.18 7.12 -4.79
N GLY A 21 15.92 5.88 -5.21
CA GLY A 21 16.07 4.69 -4.35
C GLY A 21 15.00 4.57 -3.26
N VAL A 22 13.88 5.29 -3.40
CA VAL A 22 12.81 5.34 -2.39
C VAL A 22 11.77 4.24 -2.60
N MET A 23 11.50 3.87 -3.84
CA MET A 23 10.38 2.97 -4.17
C MET A 23 10.73 1.50 -3.97
N LEU A 24 9.99 0.83 -3.08
CA LEU A 24 10.05 -0.63 -2.91
C LEU A 24 8.97 -1.34 -3.76
N ALA A 25 7.77 -0.76 -3.83
CA ALA A 25 6.68 -1.23 -4.69
C ALA A 25 5.73 -0.09 -5.05
N ALA A 26 5.01 -0.24 -6.17
CA ALA A 26 3.97 0.69 -6.60
C ALA A 26 2.97 -0.05 -7.48
N GLU A 27 1.74 -0.24 -7.00
CA GLU A 27 0.76 -1.08 -7.69
C GLU A 27 -0.63 -0.45 -7.71
N GLY A 28 -1.28 -0.52 -8.87
CA GLY A 28 -2.68 -0.17 -9.04
C GLY A 28 -3.58 -1.39 -8.76
N LEU A 29 -4.68 -1.17 -8.05
CA LEU A 29 -5.67 -2.20 -7.76
C LEU A 29 -6.82 -2.16 -8.76
N GLN A 30 -7.37 -3.32 -9.09
CA GLN A 30 -8.60 -3.39 -9.89
C GLN A 30 -9.81 -2.95 -9.05
N SER A 31 -10.91 -2.60 -9.75
CA SER A 31 -12.17 -2.24 -9.11
C SER A 31 -12.62 -3.32 -8.12
N SER A 32 -13.22 -2.89 -6.99
CA SER A 32 -13.72 -3.78 -5.95
C SER A 32 -14.77 -4.78 -6.46
N SER A 33 -15.44 -4.51 -7.59
CA SER A 33 -16.33 -5.47 -8.26
C SER A 33 -15.64 -6.74 -8.76
N LYS A 34 -14.31 -6.73 -8.85
CA LYS A 34 -13.47 -7.90 -9.18
C LYS A 34 -12.74 -8.47 -7.97
N GLY A 35 -12.97 -7.91 -6.79
CA GLY A 35 -12.37 -8.35 -5.54
C GLY A 35 -13.29 -9.26 -4.74
N VAL A 36 -12.70 -9.94 -3.76
CA VAL A 36 -13.41 -10.75 -2.75
C VAL A 36 -12.92 -10.35 -1.35
N ARG A 37 -13.81 -10.38 -0.36
CA ARG A 37 -13.47 -10.25 1.06
C ARG A 37 -13.61 -11.61 1.73
N VAL A 38 -12.61 -12.01 2.51
CA VAL A 38 -12.71 -13.17 3.39
C VAL A 38 -12.97 -12.66 4.81
N VAL A 39 -14.18 -12.89 5.32
CA VAL A 39 -14.61 -12.44 6.64
C VAL A 39 -14.29 -13.52 7.67
N PHE A 40 -13.60 -13.12 8.74
CA PHE A 40 -13.23 -13.98 9.85
C PHE A 40 -14.19 -13.77 11.02
N SER A 41 -14.77 -14.86 11.52
CA SER A 41 -15.61 -14.85 12.73
C SER A 41 -15.28 -16.09 13.57
N GLY A 42 -14.36 -15.92 14.53
CA GLY A 42 -13.75 -17.04 15.24
C GLY A 42 -13.06 -18.02 14.28
N ALA A 43 -13.50 -19.28 14.29
CA ALA A 43 -13.00 -20.30 13.35
C ALA A 43 -13.71 -20.29 11.98
N ARG A 44 -14.73 -19.44 11.77
CA ARG A 44 -15.43 -19.35 10.49
C ARG A 44 -14.71 -18.41 9.53
N ARG A 45 -14.65 -18.80 8.26
CA ARG A 45 -14.14 -18.01 7.14
C ARG A 45 -15.20 -17.98 6.04
N THR A 46 -15.75 -16.81 5.73
CA THR A 46 -16.79 -16.63 4.71
C THR A 46 -16.25 -15.77 3.58
N VAL A 47 -16.46 -16.18 2.33
CA VAL A 47 -16.10 -15.39 1.15
C VAL A 47 -17.30 -14.52 0.76
N VAL A 48 -17.03 -13.24 0.49
CA VAL A 48 -18.01 -12.25 0.05
C VAL A 48 -17.47 -11.59 -1.22
N ASP A 49 -18.16 -11.80 -2.34
CA ASP A 49 -17.82 -11.16 -3.61
C ASP A 49 -18.15 -9.66 -3.58
N GLY A 50 -17.39 -8.86 -4.33
CA GLY A 50 -17.67 -7.45 -4.52
C GLY A 50 -18.86 -7.16 -5.45
N PRO A 51 -19.20 -5.88 -5.69
CA PRO A 51 -18.51 -4.68 -5.19
C PRO A 51 -18.82 -4.38 -3.72
N PHE A 52 -17.85 -3.79 -3.02
CA PHE A 52 -18.04 -3.38 -1.63
C PHE A 52 -18.60 -1.96 -1.60
N ALA A 53 -19.91 -1.85 -1.38
CA ALA A 53 -20.66 -0.59 -1.49
C ALA A 53 -20.59 0.32 -0.25
N GLU A 54 -20.20 -0.20 0.92
CA GLU A 54 -20.31 0.54 2.20
C GLU A 54 -19.03 1.28 2.64
N THR A 55 -17.95 1.23 1.86
CA THR A 55 -16.75 2.02 2.19
C THR A 55 -16.82 3.36 1.46
N LYS A 56 -16.90 4.45 2.23
CA LYS A 56 -16.87 5.83 1.69
C LYS A 56 -15.65 6.09 0.80
N GLU A 57 -14.57 5.34 1.00
CA GLU A 57 -13.34 5.39 0.21
C GLU A 57 -12.94 3.98 -0.23
N LEU A 58 -12.61 3.81 -1.51
CA LEU A 58 -12.02 2.59 -2.06
C LEU A 58 -10.56 2.88 -2.42
N ILE A 59 -9.65 1.98 -2.03
CA ILE A 59 -8.23 2.08 -2.35
C ILE A 59 -8.04 1.70 -3.83
N ALA A 60 -7.50 2.62 -4.63
CA ALA A 60 -7.23 2.38 -6.04
C ALA A 60 -5.80 1.88 -6.32
N GLY A 61 -4.92 1.93 -5.33
CA GLY A 61 -3.52 1.56 -5.46
C GLY A 61 -2.74 1.86 -4.18
N PHE A 62 -1.49 1.46 -4.16
CA PHE A 62 -0.57 1.81 -3.07
C PHE A 62 0.85 1.98 -3.58
N TRP A 63 1.63 2.73 -2.81
CA TRP A 63 3.08 2.69 -2.86
C TRP A 63 3.61 2.08 -1.57
N LEU A 64 4.73 1.36 -1.67
CA LEU A 64 5.58 1.03 -0.54
C LEU A 64 6.92 1.74 -0.74
N TRP A 65 7.27 2.61 0.21
CA TRP A 65 8.48 3.42 0.15
C TRP A 65 9.39 3.14 1.35
N GLN A 66 10.69 3.15 1.11
CA GLN A 66 11.71 3.29 2.15
C GLN A 66 12.18 4.74 2.17
N VAL A 67 11.83 5.46 3.23
CA VAL A 67 12.24 6.86 3.45
C VAL A 67 12.91 6.98 4.82
N ARG A 68 13.61 8.09 5.06
CA ARG A 68 14.31 8.37 6.31
C ARG A 68 13.38 8.91 7.39
N SER A 69 12.24 9.47 7.01
CA SER A 69 11.22 9.94 7.94
C SER A 69 9.84 10.06 7.30
N ARG A 70 8.81 10.19 8.14
CA ARG A 70 7.43 10.47 7.68
C ARG A 70 7.35 11.79 6.91
N GLU A 71 8.11 12.79 7.32
CA GLU A 71 8.15 14.11 6.69
C GLU A 71 8.71 14.00 5.27
N GLU A 72 9.73 13.16 5.04
CA GLU A 72 10.21 12.87 3.68
C GLU A 72 9.13 12.22 2.81
N ALA A 73 8.34 11.27 3.35
CA ALA A 73 7.20 10.71 2.61
C ALA A 73 6.15 11.78 2.27
N ILE A 74 5.84 12.69 3.20
CA ILE A 74 4.89 13.79 2.96
C ILE A 74 5.39 14.69 1.83
N GLU A 75 6.67 15.05 1.80
CA GLU A 75 7.24 15.87 0.72
C GLU A 75 7.22 15.16 -0.64
N TRP A 76 7.39 13.82 -0.66
CA TRP A 76 7.18 13.04 -1.87
C TRP A 76 5.71 13.03 -2.31
N VAL A 77 4.76 12.78 -1.40
CA VAL A 77 3.32 12.77 -1.73
C VAL A 77 2.85 14.12 -2.27
N LYS A 78 3.35 15.24 -1.76
CA LYS A 78 3.01 16.58 -2.28
C LYS A 78 3.40 16.80 -3.74
N ARG A 79 4.34 16.01 -4.28
CA ARG A 79 4.76 16.04 -5.69
C ARG A 79 3.98 15.07 -6.57
N CYS A 80 3.18 14.18 -5.96
CA CYS A 80 2.38 13.19 -6.68
C CYS A 80 1.31 13.91 -7.52
N PRO A 81 1.17 13.57 -8.82
CA PRO A 81 0.04 14.06 -9.60
C PRO A 81 -1.26 13.53 -9.01
N ASN A 82 -2.30 14.38 -8.92
CA ASN A 82 -3.59 13.97 -8.38
C ASN A 82 -4.14 12.76 -9.17
N PRO A 83 -4.40 11.61 -8.52
CA PRO A 83 -4.82 10.39 -9.21
C PRO A 83 -6.24 10.48 -9.81
N PHE A 84 -7.06 11.42 -9.37
CA PHE A 84 -8.46 11.55 -9.78
C PHE A 84 -8.85 12.97 -10.21
N ASP A 85 -9.99 13.06 -10.90
CA ASP A 85 -10.64 14.33 -11.17
C ASP A 85 -11.33 14.81 -9.88
N GLY A 86 -10.86 15.92 -9.31
CA GLY A 86 -11.42 16.50 -8.09
C GLY A 86 -10.62 16.15 -6.83
N GLU A 87 -11.30 16.17 -5.68
CA GLU A 87 -10.69 15.89 -4.39
C GLU A 87 -10.27 14.43 -4.28
N SER A 88 -9.05 14.20 -3.79
CA SER A 88 -8.51 12.88 -3.54
C SER A 88 -7.60 12.89 -2.33
N GLU A 89 -7.44 11.72 -1.70
CA GLU A 89 -6.64 11.56 -0.50
C GLU A 89 -5.61 10.44 -0.67
N ILE A 90 -4.44 10.64 -0.06
CA ILE A 90 -3.40 9.61 0.07
C ILE A 90 -3.07 9.50 1.56
N GLU A 91 -3.40 8.35 2.16
CA GLU A 91 -3.01 8.03 3.53
C GLU A 91 -1.54 7.59 3.56
N ILE A 92 -0.73 8.24 4.41
CA ILE A 92 0.65 7.81 4.68
C ILE A 92 0.66 7.07 6.01
N ARG A 93 1.02 5.79 5.97
CA ARG A 93 1.12 4.94 7.16
C ARG A 93 2.43 4.18 7.17
N GLN A 94 3.11 4.22 8.32
CA GLN A 94 4.33 3.46 8.55
C GLN A 94 4.01 1.97 8.62
N VAL A 95 4.87 1.15 8.00
CA VAL A 95 4.80 -0.32 8.12
C VAL A 95 5.47 -0.72 9.43
N PHE A 96 4.87 -1.68 10.14
CA PHE A 96 5.47 -2.25 11.34
C PHE A 96 6.82 -2.92 11.03
N GLU A 97 7.80 -2.66 11.88
CA GLU A 97 9.06 -3.39 11.95
C GLU A 97 9.06 -4.36 13.14
N ALA A 98 10.01 -5.29 13.18
CA ALA A 98 10.05 -6.35 14.19
C ALA A 98 10.17 -5.78 15.62
N GLU A 99 10.81 -4.62 15.72
CA GLU A 99 11.06 -3.85 16.93
C GLU A 99 9.77 -3.30 17.53
N ASP A 100 8.79 -2.93 16.71
CA ASP A 100 7.53 -2.34 17.15
C ASP A 100 6.66 -3.31 17.97
N PHE A 101 6.87 -4.62 17.79
CA PHE A 101 6.14 -5.66 18.52
C PHE A 101 6.75 -5.99 19.89
N GLY A 102 7.92 -5.44 20.22
CA GLY A 102 8.55 -5.61 21.54
C GLY A 102 8.64 -7.07 21.99
N GLU A 103 8.20 -7.36 23.21
CA GLU A 103 8.23 -8.71 23.79
C GLU A 103 7.21 -9.69 23.16
N ALA A 104 6.17 -9.19 22.49
CA ALA A 104 5.15 -10.03 21.86
C ALA A 104 5.72 -10.84 20.69
N LEU A 105 6.77 -10.33 20.04
CA LEU A 105 7.49 -11.04 19.00
C LEU A 105 8.64 -11.84 19.64
N THR A 106 8.33 -13.05 20.09
CA THR A 106 9.30 -13.95 20.74
C THR A 106 10.50 -14.23 19.83
N PRO A 107 11.66 -14.65 20.37
CA PRO A 107 12.83 -14.99 19.56
C PRO A 107 12.54 -16.00 18.42
N GLU A 108 11.67 -16.97 18.68
CA GLU A 108 11.27 -17.99 17.72
C GLU A 108 10.43 -17.38 16.58
N LEU A 109 9.52 -16.47 16.91
CA LEU A 109 8.71 -15.76 15.91
C LEU A 109 9.56 -14.82 15.05
N ARG A 110 10.55 -14.12 15.65
CA ARG A 110 11.52 -13.30 14.91
C ARG A 110 12.32 -14.12 13.90
N GLU A 111 12.82 -15.27 14.34
CA GLU A 111 13.61 -16.14 13.45
C GLU A 111 12.75 -16.72 12.32
N GLN A 112 11.52 -17.09 12.62
CA GLN A 112 10.56 -17.51 11.61
C GLN A 112 10.30 -16.40 10.59
N GLU A 113 10.08 -15.16 11.01
CA GLU A 113 9.85 -14.02 10.13
C GLU A 113 11.05 -13.77 9.22
N ARG A 114 12.27 -13.71 9.77
CA ARG A 114 13.51 -13.51 9.01
C ARG A 114 13.70 -14.57 7.92
N ARG A 115 13.42 -15.84 8.26
CA ARG A 115 13.46 -16.95 7.31
C ARG A 115 12.41 -16.85 6.22
N LEU A 116 11.23 -16.29 6.50
CA LEU A 116 10.19 -16.07 5.48
C LEU A 116 10.60 -14.94 4.53
N ARG A 117 11.09 -13.82 5.07
CA ARG A 117 11.55 -12.67 4.28
C ARG A 117 12.73 -12.99 3.37
N SER A 118 13.64 -13.89 3.76
CA SER A 118 14.76 -14.28 2.91
C SER A 118 14.39 -15.23 1.75
N ARG A 119 13.15 -15.75 1.74
CA ARG A 119 12.64 -16.68 0.71
C ARG A 119 11.69 -16.02 -0.29
N SER A 120 11.31 -14.77 -0.06
CA SER A 120 10.48 -13.94 -0.94
C SER A 120 11.35 -12.94 -1.68
#